data_AF-A0A317URV5-F1
#
_entry.id   AF-A0A317URV5-F1
#
_cell.length_a   1.000
_cell.length_b   1.000
_cell.length_c   1.000
_cell.angle_alpha   90.00
_cell.angle_beta   90.00
_cell.angle_gamma   90.00
#
_symmetry.space_group_name_H-M   'P 1'
#
loop_
_entity.id
_entity.type
_entity.pdbx_description
1 polymer ?
#
loop_
_entity_poly.entity_id
_entity_poly.type
_entity_poly.pdbx_seq_one_letter_code
_entity_poly.pdbx_strand_id
1 'polypeptide(L)'
;MGEWTLDVRQRLKANGFNTLRFVLAPLLNGHPINVSYSVYFFWSYHSASRDAYDFESGAHNIQRLFDMAKQTGLWAIARPGPYVNVSSHNGSQPEVTWNRLTHRFQKGTTNAGGLALWGSDGSMGKLRTSDEAYHQAWLPYMRKVGQIIAANQITKGGPVILFQVENVEWNGQLLTATKTPYGSYTAQIPGTENRSVTLPRFNYWRSAESLPDIQPDFDDSRWTVANKNSTLSPQAPLTLPVLFSSDYGYYAGAKIYRGYFDGIEHTAVNITASGGLAFGWNAWLTGHLIGGHPGDPDLSATNMTLTLPVSHLKKRNNVITVLVDYHGHDETDIPNGAENPRGILGAYLLPGGTRTATGFKLWKIQGNAGGSKDIDPVRGPMNEGGLYAERLGWFLPGFPASDDKEFKSTSSPLDGLSESGVRFYVTTFNLDIHSDLDVPIGVSLSAPNGTIARVMLWVNGTKFPIPPGIINNRGQNTLALSVWAQTDAGAKLDTVELFTYGLYQTDFQFYRNWSYLQPRWEDRSMWS
;
A
#
# COMPACT_ATOMS: atom_id res chain seq x y z
N MET A 1 15.31 -17.41 39.79
CA MET A 1 13.85 -17.16 39.81
C MET A 1 13.10 -17.87 38.66
N GLY A 2 13.60 -19.02 38.17
CA GLY A 2 13.12 -19.63 36.90
C GLY A 2 12.30 -20.93 37.02
N GLU A 3 12.37 -21.65 38.15
CA GLU A 3 11.70 -22.96 38.30
C GLU A 3 10.37 -22.88 39.05
N TRP A 4 10.30 -22.08 40.12
CA TRP A 4 9.09 -21.96 40.97
C TRP A 4 7.88 -21.40 40.21
N THR A 5 8.07 -20.34 39.43
CA THR A 5 7.01 -19.70 38.62
C THR A 5 6.51 -20.60 37.50
N LEU A 6 7.37 -21.47 36.96
CA LEU A 6 7.03 -22.44 35.93
C LEU A 6 6.19 -23.58 36.50
N ASP A 7 6.57 -24.10 37.68
CA ASP A 7 5.85 -25.15 38.42
C ASP A 7 4.44 -24.69 38.84
N VAL A 8 4.32 -23.51 39.44
CA VAL A 8 3.00 -22.94 39.83
C VAL A 8 2.11 -22.71 38.61
N ARG A 9 2.66 -22.19 37.50
CA ARG A 9 1.93 -22.01 36.25
C ARG A 9 1.45 -23.35 35.66
N GLN A 10 2.28 -24.38 35.70
CA GLN A 10 1.92 -25.71 35.22
C GLN A 10 0.85 -26.35 36.10
N ARG A 11 0.94 -26.23 37.42
CA ARG A 11 -0.06 -26.73 38.37
C ARG A 11 -1.42 -26.05 38.19
N LEU A 12 -1.46 -24.72 38.02
CA LEU A 12 -2.72 -24.01 37.78
C LEU A 12 -3.35 -24.37 36.43
N LYS A 13 -2.54 -24.54 35.37
CA LYS A 13 -3.02 -25.03 34.07
C LYS A 13 -3.50 -26.48 34.11
N ALA A 14 -2.81 -27.36 34.85
CA ALA A 14 -3.19 -28.76 35.04
C ALA A 14 -4.53 -28.90 35.78
N ASN A 15 -4.90 -27.92 36.60
CA ASN A 15 -6.23 -27.82 37.23
C ASN A 15 -7.28 -27.12 36.34
N GLY A 16 -6.96 -26.84 35.06
CA GLY A 16 -7.88 -26.35 34.05
C GLY A 16 -8.00 -24.82 33.90
N PHE A 17 -7.21 -24.03 34.66
CA PHE A 17 -7.23 -22.56 34.58
C PHE A 17 -6.34 -22.03 33.45
N ASN A 18 -6.86 -22.05 32.21
CA ASN A 18 -6.08 -21.77 31.00
C ASN A 18 -5.97 -20.28 30.61
N THR A 19 -6.68 -19.38 31.27
CA THR A 19 -6.77 -17.94 30.91
C THR A 19 -5.93 -17.01 31.77
N LEU A 20 -5.04 -17.57 32.58
CA LEU A 20 -4.16 -16.83 33.49
C LEU A 20 -3.03 -16.11 32.72
N ARG A 21 -2.91 -14.79 32.91
CA ARG A 21 -1.71 -14.01 32.54
C ARG A 21 -0.98 -13.56 33.81
N PHE A 22 0.29 -13.91 33.95
CA PHE A 22 1.12 -13.40 35.05
C PHE A 22 1.60 -11.99 34.71
N VAL A 23 1.46 -11.06 35.65
CA VAL A 23 1.92 -9.68 35.53
C VAL A 23 3.08 -9.48 36.48
N LEU A 24 4.25 -9.14 35.94
CA LEU A 24 5.41 -8.73 36.70
C LEU A 24 5.44 -7.20 36.69
N ALA A 25 5.26 -6.58 37.86
CA ALA A 25 5.56 -5.17 38.02
C ALA A 25 7.09 -4.99 38.12
N PRO A 26 7.70 -3.97 37.48
CA PRO A 26 9.11 -3.66 37.70
C PRO A 26 9.36 -3.27 39.17
N LEU A 27 10.60 -3.49 39.62
CA LEU A 27 11.05 -3.18 40.98
C LEU A 27 10.73 -1.74 41.37
N LEU A 28 9.93 -1.56 42.43
CA LEU A 28 9.85 -0.32 43.19
C LEU A 28 10.53 -0.56 44.55
N ASN A 29 11.65 0.14 44.78
CA ASN A 29 12.34 0.27 46.08
C ASN A 29 12.81 -1.02 46.77
N GLY A 30 13.32 -2.02 46.02
CA GLY A 30 14.14 -3.09 46.61
C GLY A 30 13.43 -4.08 47.53
N HIS A 31 12.09 -4.08 47.58
CA HIS A 31 11.31 -5.08 48.31
C HIS A 31 11.00 -6.31 47.43
N PRO A 32 10.91 -7.53 48.00
CA PRO A 32 10.57 -8.73 47.24
C PRO A 32 9.19 -8.58 46.57
N ILE A 33 9.14 -8.80 45.26
CA ILE A 33 7.95 -8.68 44.42
C ILE A 33 7.01 -9.86 44.72
N ASN A 34 5.79 -9.56 45.15
CA ASN A 34 4.70 -10.54 45.08
C ASN A 34 4.20 -10.63 43.64
N VAL A 35 4.27 -11.81 43.04
CA VAL A 35 3.80 -12.06 41.67
C VAL A 35 2.27 -11.99 41.65
N SER A 36 1.69 -11.26 40.69
CA SER A 36 0.24 -11.24 40.48
C SER A 36 -0.15 -11.93 39.17
N TYR A 37 -1.39 -12.41 39.11
CA TYR A 37 -1.99 -12.90 37.87
C TYR A 37 -3.31 -12.19 37.58
N SER A 38 -3.59 -11.99 36.30
CA SER A 38 -4.89 -11.55 35.79
C SER A 38 -5.64 -12.75 35.23
N VAL A 39 -6.91 -12.89 35.62
CA VAL A 39 -7.79 -13.98 35.18
C VAL A 39 -9.14 -13.44 34.74
N TYR A 40 -9.62 -13.98 33.62
CA TYR A 40 -10.95 -13.73 33.09
C TYR A 40 -11.92 -14.81 33.55
N PHE A 41 -13.08 -14.39 34.08
CA PHE A 41 -14.20 -15.26 34.39
C PHE A 41 -15.28 -15.04 33.33
N PHE A 42 -15.38 -15.98 32.38
CA PHE A 42 -16.31 -15.86 31.26
C PHE A 42 -17.71 -16.29 31.67
N TRP A 43 -18.71 -15.50 31.28
CA TRP A 43 -20.11 -15.83 31.52
C TRP A 43 -20.50 -17.16 30.88
N SER A 44 -20.17 -17.38 29.60
CA SER A 44 -20.39 -18.66 28.89
C SER A 44 -19.79 -19.87 29.59
N TYR A 45 -18.62 -19.71 30.20
CA TYR A 45 -17.91 -20.82 30.83
C TYR A 45 -18.56 -21.21 32.16
N HIS A 46 -19.17 -20.24 32.85
CA HIS A 46 -19.80 -20.46 34.15
C HIS A 46 -21.33 -20.51 34.07
N SER A 47 -21.92 -20.35 32.88
CA SER A 47 -23.36 -20.39 32.63
C SER A 47 -23.64 -20.95 31.23
N ALA A 48 -23.61 -22.28 31.13
CA ALA A 48 -23.88 -23.00 29.89
C ALA A 48 -25.37 -22.94 29.47
N SER A 49 -26.28 -22.71 30.41
CA SER A 49 -27.72 -22.53 30.18
C SER A 49 -28.29 -21.41 31.05
N ARG A 50 -29.46 -20.87 30.64
CA ARG A 50 -30.13 -19.77 31.33
C ARG A 50 -30.38 -20.12 32.80
N ASP A 51 -30.03 -19.18 33.68
CA ASP A 51 -30.17 -19.28 35.14
C ASP A 51 -29.39 -20.43 35.82
N ALA A 52 -28.61 -21.20 35.06
CA ALA A 52 -27.69 -22.21 35.59
C ALA A 52 -26.29 -21.62 35.71
N TYR A 53 -25.66 -21.85 36.87
CA TYR A 53 -24.33 -21.33 37.17
C TYR A 53 -23.46 -22.37 37.84
N ASP A 54 -22.25 -22.58 37.32
CA ASP A 54 -21.26 -23.46 37.91
C ASP A 54 -20.01 -22.67 38.30
N PHE A 55 -19.75 -22.63 39.60
CA PHE A 55 -18.57 -22.01 40.20
C PHE A 55 -17.85 -22.95 41.17
N GLU A 56 -18.17 -24.24 41.13
CA GLU A 56 -17.79 -25.20 42.17
C GLU A 56 -17.17 -26.48 41.58
N SER A 57 -17.53 -26.85 40.35
CA SER A 57 -17.00 -28.06 39.72
C SER A 57 -15.65 -27.82 39.03
N GLY A 58 -14.73 -28.78 39.16
CA GLY A 58 -13.48 -28.86 38.40
C GLY A 58 -12.78 -27.51 38.17
N ALA A 59 -12.64 -27.14 36.90
CA ALA A 59 -12.00 -25.90 36.45
C ALA A 59 -12.94 -24.66 36.49
N HIS A 60 -14.22 -24.84 36.81
CA HIS A 60 -15.15 -23.75 37.11
C HIS A 60 -15.03 -23.25 38.56
N ASN A 61 -14.29 -23.97 39.44
CA ASN A 61 -14.19 -23.62 40.85
C ASN A 61 -13.33 -22.37 41.12
N ILE A 62 -13.97 -21.21 41.20
CA ILE A 62 -13.29 -19.92 41.42
C ILE A 62 -12.70 -19.83 42.84
N GLN A 63 -13.40 -20.35 43.86
CA GLN A 63 -12.89 -20.30 45.23
C GLN A 63 -11.58 -21.08 45.35
N ARG A 64 -11.53 -22.28 44.76
CA ARG A 64 -10.32 -23.10 44.71
C ARG A 64 -9.16 -22.38 44.04
N LEU A 65 -9.42 -21.60 42.97
CA LEU A 65 -8.40 -20.77 42.35
C LEU A 65 -7.83 -19.73 43.33
N PHE A 66 -8.68 -19.05 44.09
CA PHE A 66 -8.24 -18.07 45.08
C PHE A 66 -7.55 -18.72 46.30
N ASP A 67 -8.00 -19.88 46.75
CA ASP A 67 -7.32 -20.61 47.82
C ASP A 67 -5.90 -21.02 47.39
N MET A 68 -5.74 -21.51 46.16
CA MET A 68 -4.43 -21.82 45.59
C MET A 68 -3.55 -20.58 45.44
N ALA A 69 -4.11 -19.45 45.00
CA ALA A 69 -3.38 -18.19 44.93
C ALA A 69 -2.86 -17.76 46.31
N LYS A 70 -3.71 -17.84 47.33
CA LYS A 70 -3.35 -17.52 48.72
C LYS A 70 -2.28 -18.47 49.26
N GLN A 71 -2.41 -19.78 49.04
CA GLN A 71 -1.41 -20.79 49.45
C GLN A 71 -0.05 -20.59 48.77
N THR A 72 -0.05 -20.08 47.54
CA THR A 72 1.17 -19.83 46.77
C THR A 72 1.73 -18.42 46.95
N GLY A 73 1.07 -17.54 47.71
CA GLY A 73 1.47 -16.15 47.90
C GLY A 73 1.27 -15.27 46.67
N LEU A 74 0.42 -15.68 45.73
CA LEU A 74 0.08 -14.92 44.52
C LEU A 74 -1.09 -13.97 44.76
N TRP A 75 -1.01 -12.78 44.18
CA TRP A 75 -2.14 -11.84 44.13
C TRP A 75 -2.96 -12.00 42.84
N ALA A 76 -4.25 -11.76 42.91
CA ALA A 76 -5.20 -11.94 41.81
C ALA A 76 -5.82 -10.61 41.37
N ILE A 77 -5.84 -10.38 40.06
CA ILE A 77 -6.61 -9.33 39.38
C ILE A 77 -7.80 -10.02 38.73
N ALA A 78 -8.97 -9.89 39.34
CA ALA A 78 -10.19 -10.60 38.95
C ALA A 78 -10.97 -9.79 37.90
N ARG A 79 -11.23 -10.41 36.73
CA ARG A 79 -11.90 -9.74 35.61
C ARG A 79 -13.13 -10.52 35.14
N PRO A 80 -14.23 -10.55 35.91
CA PRO A 80 -15.51 -11.05 35.41
C PRO A 80 -16.17 -10.00 34.52
N GLY A 81 -16.95 -10.47 33.56
CA GLY A 81 -17.81 -9.59 32.79
C GLY A 81 -18.86 -10.37 31.99
N PRO A 82 -20.01 -9.74 31.68
CA PRO A 82 -20.97 -10.27 30.72
C PRO A 82 -20.39 -10.32 29.30
N TYR A 83 -19.35 -9.53 29.10
CA TYR A 83 -18.44 -9.51 27.97
C TYR A 83 -17.04 -9.26 28.54
N VAL A 84 -16.06 -9.98 28.02
CA VAL A 84 -14.68 -9.87 28.44
C VAL A 84 -13.82 -9.72 27.19
N ASN A 85 -13.02 -8.66 27.14
CA ASN A 85 -12.24 -8.34 25.96
C ASN A 85 -11.25 -9.46 25.62
N VAL A 86 -11.34 -9.99 24.40
CA VAL A 86 -10.24 -10.70 23.77
C VAL A 86 -9.28 -9.62 23.32
N SER A 87 -8.06 -9.58 23.87
CA SER A 87 -7.05 -8.63 23.39
C SER A 87 -6.63 -9.02 21.97
N SER A 88 -7.31 -8.48 20.97
CA SER A 88 -6.69 -8.11 19.71
C SER A 88 -5.94 -6.81 19.97
N HIS A 89 -4.63 -6.89 20.15
CA HIS A 89 -3.81 -5.75 19.79
C HIS A 89 -3.86 -5.67 18.26
N ASN A 90 -4.42 -4.57 17.78
CA ASN A 90 -4.55 -4.12 16.40
C ASN A 90 -5.26 -5.03 15.39
N GLY A 91 -6.26 -4.45 14.72
CA GLY A 91 -6.70 -4.92 13.43
C GLY A 91 -5.55 -4.85 12.44
N SER A 92 -4.94 -6.01 12.18
CA SER A 92 -4.40 -6.48 10.89
C SER A 92 -3.58 -7.74 11.17
N GLN A 93 -3.90 -8.82 10.45
CA GLN A 93 -3.25 -10.14 10.45
C GLN A 93 -3.64 -11.14 11.58
N PRO A 94 -3.96 -12.41 11.24
CA PRO A 94 -4.13 -13.48 12.22
C PRO A 94 -2.75 -13.98 12.69
N GLU A 95 -2.34 -13.65 13.91
CA GLU A 95 -1.15 -14.26 14.50
C GLU A 95 -1.43 -15.73 14.88
N VAL A 96 -0.93 -16.63 14.05
CA VAL A 96 -0.93 -18.07 14.29
C VAL A 96 0.43 -18.44 14.88
N THR A 97 0.51 -18.54 16.22
CA THR A 97 1.75 -18.98 16.87
C THR A 97 1.87 -20.51 16.83
N TRP A 98 2.94 -21.00 16.21
CA TRP A 98 3.25 -22.42 16.07
C TRP A 98 3.89 -22.96 17.36
N ASN A 99 3.22 -23.87 18.07
CA ASN A 99 3.77 -24.50 19.26
C ASN A 99 4.70 -25.66 18.86
N ARG A 100 6.02 -25.43 18.97
CA ARG A 100 7.05 -26.42 18.58
C ARG A 100 7.00 -27.74 19.36
N LEU A 101 6.40 -27.77 20.55
CA LEU A 101 6.34 -28.97 21.38
C LEU A 101 5.13 -29.86 21.05
N THR A 102 4.06 -29.32 20.46
CA THR A 102 2.81 -30.06 20.24
C THR A 102 2.38 -30.17 18.78
N HIS A 103 3.06 -29.48 17.85
CA HIS A 103 2.75 -29.48 16.41
C HIS A 103 1.28 -29.17 16.12
N ARG A 104 0.66 -28.27 16.90
CA ARG A 104 -0.72 -27.80 16.72
C ARG A 104 -0.80 -26.28 16.76
N PHE A 105 -1.71 -25.74 15.95
CA PHE A 105 -2.14 -24.36 16.03
C PHE A 105 -3.02 -24.15 17.26
N GLN A 106 -2.63 -23.24 18.17
CA GLN A 106 -3.39 -22.98 19.39
C GLN A 106 -4.10 -21.63 19.29
N LYS A 107 -5.37 -21.64 18.85
CA LYS A 107 -6.26 -20.49 18.89
C LYS A 107 -7.14 -20.60 20.14
N GLY A 108 -6.80 -19.84 21.18
CA GLY A 108 -7.60 -19.74 22.42
C GLY A 108 -8.51 -18.51 22.40
N THR A 109 -9.40 -18.41 21.42
CA THR A 109 -10.45 -17.38 21.39
C THR A 109 -11.71 -17.92 22.04
N THR A 110 -12.29 -17.22 23.02
CA THR A 110 -13.68 -17.48 23.42
C THR A 110 -14.60 -16.85 22.37
N ASN A 111 -15.53 -17.63 21.82
CA ASN A 111 -16.53 -17.13 20.88
C ASN A 111 -17.36 -16.00 21.54
N ALA A 112 -17.77 -15.01 20.77
CA ALA A 112 -18.62 -13.88 21.19
C ALA A 112 -18.08 -13.03 22.37
N GLY A 113 -16.79 -13.13 22.74
CA GLY A 113 -16.19 -12.40 23.86
C GLY A 113 -16.62 -12.89 25.23
N GLY A 114 -16.88 -14.20 25.36
CA GLY A 114 -17.28 -14.84 26.62
C GLY A 114 -18.76 -14.72 26.97
N LEU A 115 -19.59 -14.15 26.08
CA LEU A 115 -21.05 -14.07 26.18
C LEU A 115 -21.68 -15.45 26.38
N ALA A 116 -22.71 -15.58 27.23
CA ALA A 116 -23.49 -16.80 27.33
C ALA A 116 -24.23 -17.13 26.03
N LEU A 117 -23.88 -18.27 25.42
CA LEU A 117 -24.35 -18.64 24.08
C LEU A 117 -25.87 -18.91 24.02
N TRP A 118 -26.50 -19.27 25.13
CA TRP A 118 -27.95 -19.46 25.18
C TRP A 118 -28.75 -18.17 24.92
N GLY A 119 -28.10 -16.99 25.00
CA GLY A 119 -28.73 -15.69 24.73
C GLY A 119 -28.61 -15.16 23.31
N SER A 120 -27.93 -15.89 22.42
CA SER A 120 -27.71 -15.44 21.04
C SER A 120 -28.93 -15.67 20.14
N ASP A 121 -30.05 -16.15 20.68
CA ASP A 121 -31.33 -16.33 19.99
C ASP A 121 -32.14 -15.02 19.88
N GLY A 122 -31.61 -13.91 20.40
CA GLY A 122 -32.26 -12.59 20.41
C GLY A 122 -33.04 -12.29 21.68
N SER A 123 -33.16 -13.24 22.61
CA SER A 123 -33.87 -13.07 23.89
C SER A 123 -33.27 -12.02 24.83
N MET A 124 -32.01 -11.64 24.60
CA MET A 124 -31.27 -10.64 25.39
C MET A 124 -31.37 -9.22 24.82
N GLY A 125 -32.22 -8.96 23.82
CA GLY A 125 -32.34 -7.64 23.20
C GLY A 125 -31.03 -7.18 22.52
N LYS A 126 -30.75 -5.87 22.54
CA LYS A 126 -29.52 -5.31 21.97
C LYS A 126 -28.32 -5.59 22.87
N LEU A 127 -27.59 -6.65 22.52
CA LEU A 127 -26.34 -7.06 23.18
C LEU A 127 -25.33 -5.90 23.27
N ARG A 128 -24.58 -5.84 24.38
CA ARG A 128 -23.49 -4.86 24.61
C ARG A 128 -23.94 -3.40 24.62
N THR A 129 -25.20 -3.16 24.94
CA THR A 129 -25.75 -1.82 25.11
C THR A 129 -26.37 -1.67 26.50
N SER A 130 -27.00 -0.53 26.78
CA SER A 130 -27.81 -0.31 27.98
C SER A 130 -29.22 -0.91 27.88
N ASP A 131 -29.45 -1.86 26.98
CA ASP A 131 -30.72 -2.57 26.85
C ASP A 131 -31.05 -3.29 28.16
N GLU A 132 -32.26 -3.04 28.68
CA GLU A 132 -32.69 -3.59 29.95
C GLU A 132 -32.81 -5.13 29.89
N ALA A 133 -33.20 -5.71 28.75
CA ALA A 133 -33.24 -7.16 28.58
C ALA A 133 -31.83 -7.77 28.65
N TYR A 134 -30.84 -7.08 28.08
CA TYR A 134 -29.44 -7.49 28.19
C TYR A 134 -28.95 -7.38 29.64
N HIS A 135 -29.24 -6.27 30.31
CA HIS A 135 -28.90 -6.05 31.73
C HIS A 135 -29.47 -7.15 32.63
N GLN A 136 -30.76 -7.42 32.54
CA GLN A 136 -31.41 -8.45 33.35
C GLN A 136 -30.86 -9.85 33.06
N ALA A 137 -30.42 -10.12 31.82
CA ALA A 137 -29.86 -11.41 31.47
C ALA A 137 -28.50 -11.67 32.14
N TRP A 138 -27.60 -10.68 32.19
CA TRP A 138 -26.27 -10.89 32.76
C TRP A 138 -26.13 -10.57 34.24
N LEU A 139 -27.04 -9.78 34.81
CA LEU A 139 -26.98 -9.34 36.21
C LEU A 139 -26.87 -10.50 37.21
N PRO A 140 -27.59 -11.62 37.08
CA PRO A 140 -27.49 -12.71 38.04
C PRO A 140 -26.12 -13.40 38.00
N TYR A 141 -25.49 -13.54 36.81
CA TYR A 141 -24.10 -13.99 36.68
C TYR A 141 -23.16 -13.08 37.47
N MET A 142 -23.22 -11.78 37.19
CA MET A 142 -22.35 -10.79 37.82
C MET A 142 -22.51 -10.73 39.34
N ARG A 143 -23.74 -10.91 39.86
CA ARG A 143 -23.99 -11.00 41.30
C ARG A 143 -23.32 -12.23 41.92
N LYS A 144 -23.46 -13.41 41.31
CA LYS A 144 -22.88 -14.66 41.85
C LYS A 144 -21.35 -14.65 41.82
N VAL A 145 -20.75 -14.34 40.66
CA VAL A 145 -19.28 -14.26 40.55
C VAL A 145 -18.71 -13.13 41.42
N GLY A 146 -19.42 -12.01 41.51
CA GLY A 146 -19.07 -10.87 42.35
C GLY A 146 -19.07 -11.20 43.83
N GLN A 147 -19.99 -12.03 44.32
CA GLN A 147 -19.99 -12.49 45.72
C GLN A 147 -18.73 -13.29 46.07
N ILE A 148 -18.33 -14.23 45.20
CA ILE A 148 -17.11 -15.03 45.39
C ILE A 148 -15.88 -14.12 45.39
N ILE A 149 -15.77 -13.21 44.43
CA ILE A 149 -14.63 -12.30 44.34
C ILE A 149 -14.58 -11.34 45.53
N ALA A 150 -15.72 -10.77 45.93
CA ALA A 150 -15.81 -9.84 47.06
C ALA A 150 -15.46 -10.51 48.39
N ALA A 151 -15.70 -11.80 48.57
CA ALA A 151 -15.26 -12.55 49.75
C ALA A 151 -13.73 -12.74 49.81
N ASN A 152 -13.08 -12.72 48.65
CA ASN A 152 -11.65 -13.00 48.50
C ASN A 152 -10.80 -11.73 48.27
N GLN A 153 -11.34 -10.55 48.54
CA GLN A 153 -10.58 -9.29 48.47
C GLN A 153 -9.47 -9.24 49.54
N ILE A 154 -8.37 -8.55 49.22
CA ILE A 154 -7.24 -8.34 50.13
C ILE A 154 -7.65 -7.73 51.46
N THR A 155 -8.65 -6.84 51.45
CA THR A 155 -9.23 -6.21 52.64
C THR A 155 -10.00 -7.19 53.55
N LYS A 156 -10.29 -8.40 53.06
CA LYS A 156 -10.88 -9.53 53.81
C LYS A 156 -9.92 -10.70 53.97
N GLY A 157 -8.63 -10.48 53.73
CA GLY A 157 -7.59 -11.50 53.85
C GLY A 157 -7.53 -12.51 52.71
N GLY A 158 -8.17 -12.23 51.57
CA GLY A 158 -8.06 -13.04 50.35
C GLY A 158 -7.03 -12.49 49.34
N PRO A 159 -6.76 -13.19 48.23
CA PRO A 159 -5.72 -12.82 47.28
C PRO A 159 -6.15 -11.76 46.24
N VAL A 160 -7.40 -11.30 46.20
CA VAL A 160 -7.87 -10.39 45.14
C VAL A 160 -7.50 -8.95 45.48
N ILE A 161 -6.61 -8.36 44.67
CA ILE A 161 -6.13 -6.98 44.86
C ILE A 161 -6.87 -5.96 43.98
N LEU A 162 -7.48 -6.39 42.88
CA LEU A 162 -8.16 -5.50 41.92
C LEU A 162 -9.42 -6.18 41.33
N PHE A 163 -10.53 -5.43 41.27
CA PHE A 163 -11.84 -5.81 40.71
C PHE A 163 -12.46 -4.70 39.84
N GLN A 164 -11.73 -3.62 39.54
CA GLN A 164 -12.31 -2.41 38.97
C GLN A 164 -11.54 -1.90 37.75
N VAL A 165 -12.24 -1.26 36.82
CA VAL A 165 -11.65 -0.32 35.86
C VAL A 165 -11.14 0.87 36.68
N GLU A 166 -9.83 0.98 36.80
CA GLU A 166 -9.19 2.08 37.53
C GLU A 166 -9.17 3.34 36.68
N ASN A 167 -8.75 3.19 35.42
CA ASN A 167 -8.55 4.28 34.46
C ASN A 167 -9.14 3.89 33.09
N VAL A 168 -9.61 4.90 32.35
CA VAL A 168 -9.91 4.77 30.91
C VAL A 168 -8.91 5.66 30.18
N GLU A 169 -8.08 5.07 29.33
CA GLU A 169 -7.12 5.80 28.52
C GLU A 169 -7.46 5.65 27.04
N TRP A 170 -7.29 6.73 26.29
CA TRP A 170 -7.46 6.77 24.84
C TRP A 170 -6.35 7.62 24.23
N ASN A 171 -5.61 7.07 23.26
CA ASN A 171 -4.44 7.71 22.65
C ASN A 171 -3.42 8.25 23.68
N GLY A 172 -3.20 7.51 24.77
CA GLY A 172 -2.31 7.91 25.86
C GLY A 172 -2.84 9.04 26.76
N GLN A 173 -4.08 9.50 26.56
CA GLN A 173 -4.74 10.47 27.42
C GLN A 173 -5.70 9.78 28.38
N LEU A 174 -5.57 10.08 29.67
CA LEU A 174 -6.51 9.64 30.68
C LEU A 174 -7.84 10.39 30.50
N LEU A 175 -8.92 9.64 30.38
CA LEU A 175 -10.27 10.17 30.22
C LEU A 175 -11.01 10.15 31.56
N THR A 176 -11.73 11.23 31.83
CA THR A 176 -12.73 11.25 32.91
C THR A 176 -13.87 10.33 32.55
N ALA A 177 -13.95 9.18 33.21
CA ALA A 177 -15.01 8.21 33.01
C ALA A 177 -16.08 8.36 34.09
N THR A 178 -17.35 8.42 33.69
CA THR A 178 -18.50 8.48 34.59
C THR A 178 -19.07 7.08 34.78
N LYS A 179 -19.22 6.67 36.04
CA LYS A 179 -19.89 5.42 36.37
C LYS A 179 -21.39 5.55 36.11
N THR A 180 -21.96 4.62 35.36
CA THR A 180 -23.39 4.54 35.07
C THR A 180 -24.16 3.90 36.25
N PRO A 181 -25.50 4.03 36.31
CA PRO A 181 -26.33 3.34 37.30
C PRO A 181 -26.16 1.81 37.30
N TYR A 182 -25.71 1.23 36.18
CA TYR A 182 -25.48 -0.20 35.98
C TYR A 182 -24.06 -0.65 36.36
N GLY A 183 -23.21 0.26 36.85
CA GLY A 183 -21.84 -0.02 37.26
C GLY A 183 -20.82 -0.10 36.13
N SER A 184 -21.24 0.12 34.87
CA SER A 184 -20.32 0.35 33.74
C SER A 184 -19.74 1.77 33.78
N TYR A 185 -18.72 2.05 32.97
CA TYR A 185 -18.13 3.37 32.82
C TYR A 185 -18.31 3.89 31.40
N THR A 186 -18.66 5.17 31.25
CA THR A 186 -18.69 5.85 29.97
C THR A 186 -17.71 7.02 30.00
N ALA A 187 -17.00 7.25 28.89
CA ALA A 187 -16.13 8.40 28.71
C ALA A 187 -16.46 9.05 27.37
N GLN A 188 -16.34 10.38 27.31
CA GLN A 188 -16.41 11.13 26.05
C GLN A 188 -15.00 11.23 25.49
N ILE A 189 -14.85 10.88 24.22
CA ILE A 189 -13.58 10.99 23.51
C ILE A 189 -13.68 12.25 22.65
N PRO A 190 -12.79 13.24 22.81
CA PRO A 190 -12.78 14.39 21.92
C PRO A 190 -12.47 13.93 20.48
N GLY A 191 -13.22 14.42 19.51
CA GLY A 191 -12.91 14.23 18.10
C GLY A 191 -11.89 15.25 17.62
N THR A 192 -11.75 15.36 16.30
CA THR A 192 -10.85 16.31 15.65
C THR A 192 -11.57 17.59 15.21
N GLU A 193 -12.74 17.90 15.76
CA GLU A 193 -13.60 19.01 15.29
C GLU A 193 -12.92 20.38 15.42
N ASN A 194 -12.03 20.54 16.40
CA ASN A 194 -11.26 21.76 16.64
C ASN A 194 -9.83 21.70 16.06
N ARG A 195 -9.53 20.70 15.22
CA ARG A 195 -8.22 20.50 14.60
C ARG A 195 -8.31 20.83 13.11
N SER A 196 -7.27 21.42 12.57
CA SER A 196 -7.17 21.71 11.13
C SER A 196 -5.77 21.43 10.62
N VAL A 197 -5.67 21.14 9.33
CA VAL A 197 -4.41 20.91 8.61
C VAL A 197 -4.42 21.77 7.36
N THR A 198 -3.37 22.54 7.13
CA THR A 198 -3.21 23.34 5.91
C THR A 198 -2.27 22.61 4.96
N LEU A 199 -2.75 22.32 3.74
CA LEU A 199 -1.94 21.71 2.70
C LEU A 199 -1.32 22.80 1.82
N PRO A 200 -0.04 22.64 1.40
CA PRO A 200 0.63 23.60 0.53
C PRO A 200 0.07 23.59 -0.90
N ARG A 201 0.18 24.73 -1.57
CA ARG A 201 -0.08 24.86 -3.02
C ARG A 201 1.22 24.69 -3.81
N PHE A 202 1.12 24.16 -5.03
CA PHE A 202 2.27 23.93 -5.91
C PHE A 202 2.56 25.13 -6.80
N ASN A 203 3.17 26.16 -6.22
CA ASN A 203 3.42 27.43 -6.94
C ASN A 203 4.74 27.45 -7.72
N TYR A 204 5.64 26.49 -7.50
CA TYR A 204 7.00 26.52 -8.05
C TYR A 204 7.32 25.23 -8.77
N TRP A 205 7.26 25.26 -10.09
CA TRP A 205 7.59 24.13 -10.95
C TRP A 205 8.91 24.35 -11.67
N ARG A 206 9.56 23.23 -11.97
CA ARG A 206 10.61 23.09 -12.97
C ARG A 206 10.18 22.01 -13.93
N SER A 207 10.46 22.20 -15.22
CA SER A 207 10.09 21.22 -16.24
C SER A 207 11.14 21.03 -17.32
N ALA A 208 11.15 19.84 -17.90
CA ALA A 208 12.08 19.41 -18.94
C ALA A 208 11.39 18.48 -19.95
N GLU A 209 11.93 18.41 -21.16
CA GLU A 209 11.54 17.41 -22.15
C GLU A 209 11.91 16.01 -21.67
N SER A 210 10.99 15.05 -21.84
CA SER A 210 11.17 13.66 -21.38
C SER A 210 10.96 12.63 -22.49
N LEU A 211 10.87 13.10 -23.74
CA LEU A 211 10.98 12.28 -24.93
C LEU A 211 11.95 12.88 -25.96
N PRO A 212 13.21 13.22 -25.59
CA PRO A 212 14.22 13.67 -26.56
C PRO A 212 14.50 12.60 -27.64
N ASP A 213 14.13 11.35 -27.36
CA ASP A 213 14.31 10.18 -28.22
C ASP A 213 13.49 10.22 -29.54
N ILE A 214 12.60 11.21 -29.75
CA ILE A 214 11.96 11.43 -31.05
C ILE A 214 12.85 12.20 -32.02
N GLN A 215 13.86 12.91 -31.52
CA GLN A 215 14.70 13.73 -32.37
C GLN A 215 15.57 12.84 -33.28
N PRO A 216 15.78 13.26 -34.55
CA PRO A 216 16.51 12.45 -35.52
C PRO A 216 18.00 12.33 -35.19
N ASP A 217 18.57 13.28 -34.45
CA ASP A 217 19.97 13.33 -34.02
C ASP A 217 20.19 12.78 -32.60
N PHE A 218 19.15 12.26 -31.95
CA PHE A 218 19.27 11.60 -30.66
C PHE A 218 20.23 10.39 -30.75
N ASP A 219 21.22 10.36 -29.85
CA ASP A 219 22.20 9.27 -29.77
C ASP A 219 21.62 8.07 -29.01
N ASP A 220 21.19 7.06 -29.76
CA ASP A 220 20.72 5.78 -29.22
C ASP A 220 21.79 4.67 -29.30
N SER A 221 23.08 5.02 -29.37
CA SER A 221 24.20 4.05 -29.46
C SER A 221 24.22 3.06 -28.29
N ARG A 222 23.75 3.47 -27.11
CA ARG A 222 23.68 2.65 -25.90
C ARG A 222 22.43 1.76 -25.80
N TRP A 223 21.46 1.92 -26.70
CA TRP A 223 20.21 1.18 -26.63
C TRP A 223 20.36 -0.28 -27.03
N THR A 224 19.51 -1.12 -26.46
CA THR A 224 19.48 -2.55 -26.80
C THR A 224 19.04 -2.74 -28.25
N VAL A 225 19.86 -3.42 -29.04
CA VAL A 225 19.50 -3.80 -30.41
C VAL A 225 18.49 -4.93 -30.38
N ALA A 226 17.33 -4.72 -31.01
CA ALA A 226 16.28 -5.72 -31.12
C ALA A 226 16.50 -6.60 -32.36
N ASN A 227 17.24 -7.70 -32.20
CA ASN A 227 17.67 -8.58 -33.30
C ASN A 227 17.31 -10.06 -33.10
N LYS A 228 16.48 -10.40 -32.10
CA LYS A 228 16.10 -11.79 -31.85
C LYS A 228 15.19 -12.31 -32.95
N ASN A 229 15.43 -13.54 -33.40
CA ASN A 229 14.63 -14.23 -34.42
C ASN A 229 13.67 -15.30 -33.83
N SER A 230 13.68 -15.47 -32.51
CA SER A 230 12.83 -16.38 -31.76
C SER A 230 12.48 -15.76 -30.41
N THR A 231 11.37 -16.22 -29.82
CA THR A 231 10.88 -15.79 -28.51
C THR A 231 10.50 -17.02 -27.68
N LEU A 232 10.55 -16.88 -26.35
CA LEU A 232 9.96 -17.85 -25.42
C LEU A 232 8.48 -17.58 -25.15
N SER A 233 7.95 -16.45 -25.62
CA SER A 233 6.53 -16.14 -25.46
C SER A 233 5.68 -17.20 -26.20
N PRO A 234 4.54 -17.62 -25.62
CA PRO A 234 3.61 -18.52 -26.29
C PRO A 234 2.93 -17.86 -27.50
N GLN A 235 2.96 -16.52 -27.59
CA GLN A 235 2.45 -15.79 -28.73
C GLN A 235 3.55 -15.61 -29.78
N ALA A 236 3.30 -16.10 -31.00
CA ALA A 236 4.23 -15.90 -32.10
C ALA A 236 4.29 -14.41 -32.52
N PRO A 237 5.48 -13.86 -32.83
CA PRO A 237 5.60 -12.49 -33.32
C PRO A 237 4.98 -12.36 -34.71
N LEU A 238 4.36 -11.21 -34.97
CA LEU A 238 3.71 -10.89 -36.26
C LEU A 238 4.74 -10.54 -37.34
N THR A 239 5.92 -10.05 -36.95
CA THR A 239 7.07 -9.76 -37.82
C THR A 239 8.37 -10.18 -37.15
N LEU A 240 9.46 -10.34 -37.91
CA LEU A 240 10.82 -10.44 -37.37
C LEU A 240 11.63 -9.16 -37.64
N PRO A 241 12.59 -8.78 -36.78
CA PRO A 241 12.94 -9.42 -35.50
C PRO A 241 11.83 -9.32 -34.45
N VAL A 242 11.92 -10.11 -33.38
CA VAL A 242 11.01 -10.05 -32.23
C VAL A 242 11.15 -8.68 -31.57
N LEU A 243 10.02 -8.02 -31.29
CA LEU A 243 9.97 -6.70 -30.65
C LEU A 243 9.23 -6.73 -29.30
N PHE A 244 9.16 -7.90 -28.67
CA PHE A 244 8.57 -8.07 -27.35
C PHE A 244 9.55 -7.57 -26.28
N SER A 245 9.11 -6.71 -25.37
CA SER A 245 10.01 -6.05 -24.42
C SER A 245 10.67 -7.01 -23.44
N SER A 246 9.93 -8.04 -22.99
CA SER A 246 10.42 -9.04 -22.04
C SER A 246 11.54 -9.90 -22.61
N ASP A 247 11.58 -10.10 -23.93
CA ASP A 247 12.71 -10.76 -24.59
C ASP A 247 14.00 -9.94 -24.47
N TYR A 248 13.93 -8.63 -24.22
CA TYR A 248 15.09 -7.76 -24.04
C TYR A 248 15.33 -7.36 -22.59
N GLY A 249 14.69 -8.06 -21.64
CA GLY A 249 14.89 -7.84 -20.19
C GLY A 249 14.17 -6.60 -19.64
N TYR A 250 13.18 -6.07 -20.36
CA TYR A 250 12.38 -4.92 -19.93
C TYR A 250 10.93 -5.33 -19.64
N TYR A 251 10.59 -5.41 -18.36
CA TYR A 251 9.33 -6.01 -17.89
C TYR A 251 8.26 -5.01 -17.44
N ALA A 252 8.66 -3.80 -17.01
CA ALA A 252 7.74 -2.81 -16.41
C ALA A 252 7.86 -1.41 -17.02
N GLY A 253 6.77 -0.64 -16.94
CA GLY A 253 6.64 0.74 -17.41
C GLY A 253 6.74 0.92 -18.92
N ALA A 254 6.68 2.17 -19.41
CA ALA A 254 6.66 2.46 -20.83
C ALA A 254 7.93 1.96 -21.55
N LYS A 255 7.82 1.67 -22.85
CA LYS A 255 8.92 1.22 -23.72
C LYS A 255 9.05 2.14 -24.91
N ILE A 256 10.28 2.43 -25.32
CA ILE A 256 10.56 3.21 -26.52
C ILE A 256 11.30 2.34 -27.52
N TYR A 257 10.84 2.36 -28.77
CA TYR A 257 11.43 1.67 -29.90
C TYR A 257 11.92 2.67 -30.93
N ARG A 258 13.05 2.39 -31.58
CA ARG A 258 13.55 3.16 -32.73
C ARG A 258 13.80 2.22 -33.91
N GLY A 259 12.98 2.36 -34.96
CA GLY A 259 13.03 1.55 -36.18
C GLY A 259 13.63 2.33 -37.33
N TYR A 260 14.75 1.85 -37.86
CA TYR A 260 15.54 2.52 -38.90
C TYR A 260 15.27 1.93 -40.28
N PHE A 261 15.12 2.80 -41.29
CA PHE A 261 14.94 2.39 -42.68
C PHE A 261 15.49 3.45 -43.64
N ASP A 262 15.61 3.09 -44.92
CA ASP A 262 16.01 3.99 -46.00
C ASP A 262 14.86 4.14 -46.99
N GLY A 263 14.97 5.12 -47.90
CA GLY A 263 14.00 5.29 -48.97
C GLY A 263 12.91 6.32 -48.69
N ILE A 264 12.35 6.84 -49.77
CA ILE A 264 11.22 7.79 -49.78
C ILE A 264 9.98 7.18 -50.45
N GLU A 265 10.09 5.93 -50.90
CA GLU A 265 9.05 5.17 -51.59
C GLU A 265 8.01 4.58 -50.64
N HIS A 266 8.33 4.48 -49.35
CA HIS A 266 7.40 4.02 -48.34
C HIS A 266 6.34 5.10 -48.05
N THR A 267 5.07 4.73 -48.11
CA THR A 267 3.92 5.62 -47.93
C THR A 267 3.22 5.44 -46.59
N ALA A 268 3.43 4.30 -45.91
CA ALA A 268 2.83 4.02 -44.61
C ALA A 268 3.67 3.04 -43.80
N VAL A 269 3.37 2.95 -42.50
CA VAL A 269 3.87 1.90 -41.59
C VAL A 269 2.67 1.24 -40.91
N ASN A 270 2.61 -0.10 -40.92
CA ASN A 270 1.67 -0.84 -40.08
C ASN A 270 2.37 -1.23 -38.77
N ILE A 271 1.75 -0.93 -37.64
CA ILE A 271 2.26 -1.26 -36.31
C ILE A 271 1.14 -1.93 -35.52
N THR A 272 1.45 -3.10 -34.97
CA THR A 272 0.62 -3.74 -33.94
C THR A 272 1.35 -3.65 -32.62
N ALA A 273 0.77 -3.02 -31.61
CA ALA A 273 1.35 -2.88 -30.28
C ALA A 273 0.47 -3.58 -29.23
N SER A 274 1.06 -3.93 -28.09
CA SER A 274 0.36 -4.47 -26.93
C SER A 274 0.99 -3.94 -25.64
N GLY A 275 0.14 -3.48 -24.71
CA GLY A 275 0.56 -2.93 -23.42
C GLY A 275 -0.30 -3.40 -22.23
N GLY A 276 -1.27 -4.29 -22.46
CA GLY A 276 -2.35 -4.59 -21.51
C GLY A 276 -3.60 -3.74 -21.79
N LEU A 277 -4.73 -4.04 -21.14
CA LEU A 277 -5.99 -3.31 -21.35
C LEU A 277 -5.80 -1.79 -21.13
N ALA A 278 -6.46 -0.97 -21.95
CA ALA A 278 -6.40 0.50 -21.92
C ALA A 278 -5.04 1.12 -22.28
N PHE A 279 -4.03 0.34 -22.67
CA PHE A 279 -2.73 0.90 -23.06
C PHE A 279 -2.86 1.79 -24.31
N GLY A 280 -1.93 2.73 -24.46
CA GLY A 280 -1.84 3.61 -25.61
C GLY A 280 -0.42 3.69 -26.13
N TRP A 281 -0.27 4.20 -27.33
CA TRP A 281 1.03 4.35 -27.97
C TRP A 281 0.99 5.43 -29.05
N ASN A 282 2.15 6.02 -29.33
CA ASN A 282 2.34 7.01 -30.38
C ASN A 282 3.60 6.70 -31.18
N ALA A 283 3.62 7.10 -32.44
CA ALA A 283 4.75 7.00 -33.32
C ALA A 283 5.10 8.34 -33.96
N TRP A 284 6.39 8.62 -34.07
CA TRP A 284 6.95 9.81 -34.70
C TRP A 284 7.92 9.41 -35.82
N LEU A 285 7.80 10.05 -36.98
CA LEU A 285 8.77 9.98 -38.07
C LEU A 285 9.72 11.16 -37.96
N THR A 286 10.97 10.89 -37.61
CA THR A 286 12.04 11.92 -37.53
C THR A 286 11.64 13.16 -36.72
N GLY A 287 10.96 12.96 -35.59
CA GLY A 287 10.49 14.03 -34.69
C GLY A 287 9.06 14.51 -34.94
N HIS A 288 8.42 14.11 -36.04
CA HIS A 288 7.04 14.53 -36.37
C HIS A 288 6.04 13.43 -36.05
N LEU A 289 4.95 13.76 -35.34
CA LEU A 289 3.90 12.79 -35.04
C LEU A 289 3.28 12.25 -36.32
N ILE A 290 3.21 10.93 -36.44
CA ILE A 290 2.51 10.26 -37.56
C ILE A 290 1.25 9.52 -37.09
N GLY A 291 1.02 9.47 -35.78
CA GLY A 291 -0.21 8.95 -35.17
C GLY A 291 0.07 7.94 -34.07
N GLY A 292 -0.88 7.03 -33.85
CA GLY A 292 -0.86 6.06 -32.77
C GLY A 292 -2.27 5.64 -32.37
N HIS A 293 -2.41 5.11 -31.16
CA HIS A 293 -3.70 4.78 -30.57
C HIS A 293 -3.78 5.35 -29.13
N PRO A 294 -4.81 6.15 -28.80
CA PRO A 294 -4.91 6.77 -27.47
C PRO A 294 -5.18 5.76 -26.36
N GLY A 295 -5.78 4.62 -26.72
CA GLY A 295 -6.09 3.50 -25.83
C GLY A 295 -7.56 3.17 -25.86
N ASP A 296 -7.88 1.92 -25.53
CA ASP A 296 -9.25 1.41 -25.47
C ASP A 296 -9.34 0.47 -24.26
N PRO A 297 -10.31 0.67 -23.35
CA PRO A 297 -10.44 -0.13 -22.13
C PRO A 297 -10.63 -1.62 -22.40
N ASP A 298 -11.13 -2.00 -23.58
CA ASP A 298 -11.44 -3.38 -23.93
C ASP A 298 -10.32 -4.06 -24.75
N LEU A 299 -9.29 -3.32 -25.16
CA LEU A 299 -8.23 -3.84 -26.04
C LEU A 299 -6.87 -3.87 -25.35
N SER A 300 -6.26 -5.07 -25.30
CA SER A 300 -4.89 -5.27 -24.81
C SER A 300 -3.83 -5.14 -25.91
N ALA A 301 -4.26 -5.12 -27.17
CA ALA A 301 -3.44 -4.92 -28.35
C ALA A 301 -4.22 -4.13 -29.42
N THR A 302 -3.54 -3.24 -30.15
CA THR A 302 -4.14 -2.42 -31.20
C THR A 302 -3.25 -2.41 -32.44
N ASN A 303 -3.87 -2.31 -33.62
CA ASN A 303 -3.20 -2.23 -34.92
C ASN A 303 -3.55 -0.92 -35.61
N MET A 304 -2.56 -0.21 -36.14
CA MET A 304 -2.76 0.98 -36.95
C MET A 304 -1.85 0.97 -38.18
N THR A 305 -2.37 1.46 -39.31
CA THR A 305 -1.59 1.84 -40.48
C THR A 305 -1.45 3.35 -40.50
N LEU A 306 -0.24 3.84 -40.29
CA LEU A 306 0.07 5.26 -40.17
C LEU A 306 0.72 5.77 -41.46
N THR A 307 0.22 6.87 -42.00
CA THR A 307 0.79 7.50 -43.20
C THR A 307 2.19 8.04 -42.90
N LEU A 308 3.11 7.86 -43.85
CA LEU A 308 4.44 8.47 -43.82
C LEU A 308 4.46 9.66 -44.79
N PRO A 309 4.43 10.91 -44.30
CA PRO A 309 4.43 12.07 -45.17
C PRO A 309 5.78 12.18 -45.89
N VAL A 310 5.75 12.24 -47.23
CA VAL A 310 6.96 12.33 -48.06
C VAL A 310 7.81 13.55 -47.70
N SER A 311 7.20 14.63 -47.18
CA SER A 311 7.90 15.83 -46.71
C SER A 311 8.87 15.58 -45.54
N HIS A 312 8.68 14.51 -44.78
CA HIS A 312 9.53 14.14 -43.64
C HIS A 312 10.45 12.95 -43.95
N LEU A 313 10.31 12.33 -45.12
CA LEU A 313 11.16 11.22 -45.53
C LEU A 313 12.48 11.71 -46.14
N LYS A 314 13.55 11.00 -45.79
CA LYS A 314 14.90 11.18 -46.31
C LYS A 314 15.27 9.97 -47.15
N LYS A 315 16.24 10.14 -48.06
CA LYS A 315 16.77 9.01 -48.86
C LYS A 315 17.41 7.93 -47.98
N ARG A 316 17.96 8.32 -46.83
CA ARG A 316 18.63 7.42 -45.89
C ARG A 316 18.37 7.82 -44.44
N ASN A 317 18.49 6.85 -43.55
CA ASN A 317 18.45 7.00 -42.10
C ASN A 317 17.15 7.66 -41.61
N ASN A 318 16.02 7.24 -42.18
CA ASN A 318 14.73 7.51 -41.57
C ASN A 318 14.63 6.73 -40.26
N VAL A 319 13.96 7.33 -39.27
CA VAL A 319 13.68 6.69 -37.99
C VAL A 319 12.23 6.90 -37.63
N ILE A 320 11.57 5.80 -37.25
CA ILE A 320 10.28 5.81 -36.56
C ILE A 320 10.56 5.53 -35.10
N THR A 321 10.25 6.50 -34.23
CA THR A 321 10.27 6.32 -32.77
C THR A 321 8.87 5.95 -32.32
N VAL A 322 8.70 4.87 -31.54
CA VAL A 322 7.42 4.42 -31.01
C VAL A 322 7.48 4.38 -29.49
N LEU A 323 6.63 5.13 -28.81
CA LEU A 323 6.43 5.06 -27.37
C LEU A 323 5.21 4.18 -27.10
N VAL A 324 5.39 3.07 -26.38
CA VAL A 324 4.33 2.11 -26.02
C VAL A 324 4.16 2.11 -24.51
N ASP A 325 2.95 2.39 -24.05
CA ASP A 325 2.62 2.34 -22.63
C ASP A 325 2.53 0.88 -22.10
N TYR A 326 2.57 0.74 -20.78
CA TYR A 326 2.52 -0.53 -20.07
C TYR A 326 1.55 -0.42 -18.89
N HIS A 327 0.52 -1.26 -18.92
CA HIS A 327 -0.53 -1.31 -17.91
C HIS A 327 -0.47 -2.60 -17.06
N GLY A 328 0.71 -3.23 -16.97
CA GLY A 328 0.88 -4.49 -16.25
C GLY A 328 0.89 -5.72 -17.17
N HIS A 329 1.29 -6.86 -16.60
CA HIS A 329 1.05 -8.16 -17.20
C HIS A 329 -0.32 -8.69 -16.79
N ASP A 330 -0.89 -9.55 -17.63
CA ASP A 330 -2.20 -10.13 -17.35
C ASP A 330 -2.11 -11.15 -16.22
N GLU A 331 -3.21 -11.34 -15.50
CA GLU A 331 -3.35 -12.42 -14.53
C GLU A 331 -3.40 -13.79 -15.23
N THR A 332 -3.23 -14.87 -14.48
CA THR A 332 -3.15 -16.24 -15.05
C THR A 332 -4.50 -16.87 -15.39
N ASP A 333 -5.59 -16.12 -15.25
CA ASP A 333 -6.97 -16.55 -15.52
C ASP A 333 -7.39 -16.34 -16.99
N ILE A 334 -6.59 -15.64 -17.79
CA ILE A 334 -6.75 -15.50 -19.24
C ILE A 334 -5.75 -16.37 -20.02
N PRO A 335 -6.00 -16.71 -21.30
CA PRO A 335 -5.05 -17.47 -22.12
C PRO A 335 -3.65 -16.84 -22.11
N ASN A 336 -2.63 -17.67 -21.85
CA ASN A 336 -1.21 -17.33 -21.65
C ASN A 336 -0.90 -16.40 -20.46
N GLY A 337 -1.89 -15.69 -19.91
CA GLY A 337 -1.78 -14.83 -18.75
C GLY A 337 -0.54 -13.92 -18.76
N ALA A 338 0.29 -14.03 -17.72
CA ALA A 338 1.49 -13.23 -17.56
C ALA A 338 2.53 -13.40 -18.70
N GLU A 339 2.43 -14.45 -19.51
CA GLU A 339 3.33 -14.70 -20.64
C GLU A 339 2.92 -13.94 -21.92
N ASN A 340 1.76 -13.28 -21.92
CA ASN A 340 1.37 -12.41 -23.00
C ASN A 340 2.41 -11.27 -23.18
N PRO A 341 2.95 -11.09 -24.39
CA PRO A 341 4.01 -10.14 -24.64
C PRO A 341 3.54 -8.70 -24.47
N ARG A 342 4.49 -7.81 -24.23
CA ARG A 342 4.32 -6.36 -24.21
C ARG A 342 5.28 -5.72 -25.19
N GLY A 343 4.94 -4.54 -25.70
CA GLY A 343 5.73 -3.84 -26.72
C GLY A 343 5.08 -3.87 -28.11
N ILE A 344 5.89 -4.10 -29.14
CA ILE A 344 5.42 -4.18 -30.52
C ILE A 344 5.25 -5.66 -30.89
N LEU A 345 4.05 -6.05 -31.28
CA LEU A 345 3.78 -7.42 -31.74
C LEU A 345 4.27 -7.66 -33.18
N GLY A 346 4.27 -6.60 -33.98
CA GLY A 346 4.98 -6.54 -35.25
C GLY A 346 4.84 -5.19 -35.95
N ALA A 347 5.79 -4.89 -36.84
CA ALA A 347 5.82 -3.67 -37.61
C ALA A 347 6.45 -3.87 -39.00
N TYR A 348 5.86 -3.29 -40.04
CA TYR A 348 6.39 -3.32 -41.40
C TYR A 348 5.98 -2.08 -42.22
N LEU A 349 6.83 -1.69 -43.17
CA LEU A 349 6.64 -0.54 -44.05
C LEU A 349 5.81 -0.91 -45.28
N LEU A 350 5.06 0.05 -45.82
CA LEU A 350 4.25 -0.10 -47.02
C LEU A 350 4.67 0.92 -48.08
N PRO A 351 4.53 0.61 -49.38
CA PRO A 351 4.14 -0.69 -49.93
C PRO A 351 5.26 -1.74 -49.80
N GLY A 352 4.90 -3.02 -49.85
CA GLY A 352 5.85 -4.13 -50.03
C GLY A 352 6.37 -4.82 -48.76
N GLY A 353 6.18 -4.25 -47.57
CA GLY A 353 6.55 -4.91 -46.33
C GLY A 353 5.67 -6.12 -46.03
N THR A 354 6.29 -7.14 -45.45
CA THR A 354 5.66 -8.41 -45.06
C THR A 354 6.17 -8.85 -43.69
N ARG A 355 5.66 -9.98 -43.19
CA ARG A 355 6.10 -10.61 -41.93
C ARG A 355 7.62 -10.86 -41.88
N THR A 356 8.23 -11.22 -43.00
CA THR A 356 9.64 -11.64 -43.08
C THR A 356 10.53 -10.61 -43.77
N ALA A 357 9.96 -9.69 -44.54
CA ALA A 357 10.66 -8.57 -45.16
C ALA A 357 9.96 -7.27 -44.76
N THR A 358 10.30 -6.72 -43.60
CA THR A 358 9.57 -5.60 -42.99
C THR A 358 9.89 -4.24 -43.58
N GLY A 359 10.98 -4.12 -44.35
CA GLY A 359 11.53 -2.85 -44.84
C GLY A 359 12.42 -2.11 -43.82
N PHE A 360 12.44 -2.53 -42.55
CA PHE A 360 13.35 -1.99 -41.54
C PHE A 360 14.73 -2.65 -41.62
N LYS A 361 15.78 -1.84 -41.43
CA LYS A 361 17.18 -2.29 -41.34
C LYS A 361 17.57 -2.70 -39.93
N LEU A 362 17.01 -2.02 -38.93
CA LEU A 362 17.40 -2.14 -37.53
C LEU A 362 16.26 -1.68 -36.63
N TRP A 363 16.05 -2.41 -35.55
CA TRP A 363 15.27 -1.96 -34.41
C TRP A 363 16.14 -1.85 -33.17
N LYS A 364 15.90 -0.83 -32.37
CA LYS A 364 16.42 -0.70 -31.01
C LYS A 364 15.26 -0.51 -30.04
N ILE A 365 15.47 -0.92 -28.79
CA ILE A 365 14.49 -0.81 -27.71
C ILE A 365 15.18 -0.27 -26.45
N GLN A 366 14.46 0.58 -25.73
CA GLN A 366 14.81 1.03 -24.39
C GLN A 366 13.58 0.89 -23.46
N GLY A 367 13.80 0.23 -22.33
CA GLY A 367 12.88 0.22 -21.18
C GLY A 367 13.50 0.93 -19.98
N ASN A 368 13.20 0.48 -18.77
CA ASN A 368 13.75 1.05 -17.54
C ASN A 368 15.29 1.02 -17.51
N ALA A 369 15.89 1.99 -16.83
CA ALA A 369 17.33 2.04 -16.62
C ALA A 369 17.80 0.78 -15.88
N GLY A 370 18.96 0.24 -16.27
CA GLY A 370 19.48 -1.02 -15.74
C GLY A 370 18.79 -2.29 -16.23
N GLY A 371 17.63 -2.21 -16.91
CA GLY A 371 16.86 -3.38 -17.31
C GLY A 371 16.56 -4.28 -16.11
N SER A 372 17.03 -5.52 -16.14
CA SER A 372 16.81 -6.51 -15.07
C SER A 372 17.74 -6.36 -13.85
N LYS A 373 18.59 -5.33 -13.79
CA LYS A 373 19.57 -5.14 -12.71
C LYS A 373 19.00 -4.59 -11.40
N ASP A 374 17.73 -4.17 -11.38
CA ASP A 374 17.03 -3.59 -10.22
C ASP A 374 17.86 -2.51 -9.50
N ILE A 375 18.11 -1.39 -10.20
CA ILE A 375 18.99 -0.31 -9.71
C ILE A 375 18.35 0.56 -8.60
N ASP A 376 17.08 0.32 -8.27
CA ASP A 376 16.37 0.93 -7.13
C ASP A 376 15.63 -0.16 -6.33
N PRO A 377 16.37 -1.01 -5.59
CA PRO A 377 15.79 -2.18 -4.91
C PRO A 377 14.85 -1.80 -3.75
N VAL A 378 14.87 -0.53 -3.31
CA VAL A 378 13.96 -0.04 -2.26
C VAL A 378 12.54 0.11 -2.82
N ARG A 379 12.42 0.65 -4.04
CA ARG A 379 11.13 0.81 -4.73
C ARG A 379 10.78 -0.39 -5.60
N GLY A 380 11.78 -1.21 -5.93
CA GLY A 380 11.65 -2.47 -6.63
C GLY A 380 11.51 -2.34 -8.15
N PRO A 381 11.47 -3.48 -8.85
CA PRO A 381 11.70 -3.54 -10.30
C PRO A 381 10.53 -3.01 -11.15
N MET A 382 9.38 -2.69 -10.54
CA MET A 382 8.18 -2.23 -11.23
C MET A 382 7.95 -0.71 -11.12
N ASN A 383 8.75 -0.01 -10.30
CA ASN A 383 8.52 1.41 -10.05
C ASN A 383 8.93 2.29 -11.24
N GLU A 384 9.85 1.85 -12.08
CA GLU A 384 10.42 2.64 -13.18
C GLU A 384 10.06 2.06 -14.56
N GLY A 385 9.75 2.94 -15.50
CA GLY A 385 9.60 2.69 -16.92
C GLY A 385 10.73 3.28 -17.76
N GLY A 386 10.54 3.30 -19.07
CA GLY A 386 11.56 3.69 -20.04
C GLY A 386 11.55 5.16 -20.46
N LEU A 387 10.70 6.03 -19.89
CA LEU A 387 10.73 7.46 -20.20
C LEU A 387 12.08 8.07 -19.82
N TYR A 388 12.55 9.07 -20.56
CA TYR A 388 13.88 9.68 -20.34
C TYR A 388 14.07 10.15 -18.88
N ALA A 389 13.06 10.82 -18.32
CA ALA A 389 13.04 11.25 -16.92
C ALA A 389 13.10 10.08 -15.92
N GLU A 390 12.46 8.95 -16.22
CA GLU A 390 12.53 7.75 -15.38
C GLU A 390 13.94 7.14 -15.44
N ARG A 391 14.53 7.02 -16.63
CA ARG A 391 15.89 6.47 -16.80
C ARG A 391 16.95 7.29 -16.05
N LEU A 392 16.79 8.60 -16.02
CA LEU A 392 17.66 9.52 -15.29
C LEU A 392 17.28 9.71 -13.81
N GLY A 393 16.17 9.14 -13.35
CA GLY A 393 15.75 9.23 -11.96
C GLY A 393 15.25 10.61 -11.52
N TRP A 394 14.80 11.49 -12.43
CA TRP A 394 14.40 12.86 -12.09
C TRP A 394 13.24 12.96 -11.07
N PHE A 395 12.48 11.88 -10.92
CA PHE A 395 11.39 11.73 -9.95
C PHE A 395 11.87 11.45 -8.51
N LEU A 396 13.16 11.19 -8.32
CA LEU A 396 13.74 10.80 -7.04
C LEU A 396 13.97 12.00 -6.10
N PRO A 397 13.85 11.80 -4.76
CA PRO A 397 14.11 12.84 -3.78
C PRO A 397 15.51 13.45 -3.93
N GLY A 398 15.59 14.78 -3.88
CA GLY A 398 16.87 15.49 -3.93
C GLY A 398 17.47 15.70 -5.32
N PHE A 399 16.77 15.32 -6.40
CA PHE A 399 17.14 15.73 -7.75
C PHE A 399 17.17 17.28 -7.86
N PRO A 400 18.29 17.90 -8.30
CA PRO A 400 18.48 19.35 -8.26
C PRO A 400 17.86 20.05 -9.48
N ALA A 401 16.54 19.94 -9.66
CA ALA A 401 15.84 20.45 -10.85
C ALA A 401 16.05 21.96 -11.12
N SER A 402 16.40 22.77 -10.12
CA SER A 402 16.68 24.20 -10.33
C SER A 402 18.04 24.49 -10.97
N ASP A 403 19.01 23.58 -10.80
CA ASP A 403 20.38 23.73 -11.27
C ASP A 403 20.69 22.79 -12.46
N ASP A 404 19.75 21.90 -12.79
CA ASP A 404 19.90 20.94 -13.89
C ASP A 404 19.77 21.62 -15.26
N LYS A 405 20.64 21.25 -16.19
CA LYS A 405 20.73 21.85 -17.53
C LYS A 405 19.51 21.56 -18.41
N GLU A 406 18.76 20.49 -18.16
CA GLU A 406 17.56 20.14 -18.93
C GLU A 406 16.31 20.88 -18.41
N PHE A 407 16.30 21.25 -17.12
CA PHE A 407 15.18 21.91 -16.44
C PHE A 407 15.20 23.45 -16.54
N LYS A 408 15.38 23.97 -17.76
CA LYS A 408 15.41 25.42 -18.01
C LYS A 408 14.03 26.09 -17.92
N SER A 409 12.96 25.31 -18.01
CA SER A 409 11.59 25.82 -18.01
C SER A 409 11.02 25.88 -16.59
N THR A 410 10.25 26.92 -16.31
CA THR A 410 9.45 27.05 -15.07
C THR A 410 7.97 26.77 -15.32
N SER A 411 7.61 26.23 -16.49
CA SER A 411 6.23 25.90 -16.81
C SER A 411 5.69 24.79 -15.90
N SER A 412 4.42 24.90 -15.58
CA SER A 412 3.67 23.97 -14.75
C SER A 412 2.91 22.96 -15.61
N PRO A 413 2.39 21.86 -15.01
CA PRO A 413 1.45 20.97 -15.68
C PRO A 413 0.17 21.69 -16.15
N LEU A 414 -0.14 22.86 -15.58
CA LEU A 414 -1.28 23.70 -15.98
C LEU A 414 -1.02 24.46 -17.29
N ASP A 415 0.25 24.72 -17.61
CA ASP A 415 0.65 25.27 -18.91
C ASP A 415 0.72 24.15 -19.96
N GLY A 416 1.21 22.98 -19.55
CA GLY A 416 1.20 21.76 -20.37
C GLY A 416 2.17 21.76 -21.55
N LEU A 417 1.76 21.05 -22.60
CA LEU A 417 2.39 21.01 -23.92
C LEU A 417 1.40 21.55 -24.96
N SER A 418 1.92 22.22 -25.99
CA SER A 418 1.13 22.72 -27.14
C SER A 418 1.13 21.76 -28.34
N GLU A 419 1.89 20.67 -28.27
CA GLU A 419 2.02 19.65 -29.31
C GLU A 419 2.24 18.28 -28.66
N SER A 420 2.30 17.22 -29.46
CA SER A 420 2.56 15.87 -28.93
C SER A 420 3.98 15.72 -28.38
N GLY A 421 4.13 14.91 -27.34
CA GLY A 421 5.41 14.72 -26.67
C GLY A 421 5.23 14.33 -25.21
N VAL A 422 6.33 14.30 -24.44
CA VAL A 422 6.28 13.99 -23.01
C VAL A 422 7.06 15.04 -22.24
N ARG A 423 6.39 15.81 -21.39
CA ARG A 423 7.06 16.76 -20.49
C ARG A 423 7.06 16.24 -19.07
N PHE A 424 8.19 16.41 -18.39
CA PHE A 424 8.35 16.07 -16.99
C PHE A 424 8.33 17.33 -16.14
N TYR A 425 7.64 17.29 -15.01
CA TYR A 425 7.46 18.41 -14.10
C TYR A 425 7.83 17.98 -12.69
N VAL A 426 8.60 18.81 -12.00
CA VAL A 426 9.03 18.56 -10.62
C VAL A 426 8.72 19.79 -9.78
N THR A 427 8.18 19.56 -8.58
CA THR A 427 8.04 20.56 -7.52
C THR A 427 8.37 19.95 -6.16
N THR A 428 8.60 20.80 -5.17
CA THR A 428 8.82 20.39 -3.79
C THR A 428 7.87 21.13 -2.87
N PHE A 429 7.41 20.46 -1.81
CA PHE A 429 6.53 21.05 -0.81
C PHE A 429 6.86 20.53 0.59
N ASN A 430 6.51 21.29 1.62
CA ASN A 430 6.70 20.89 3.01
C ASN A 430 5.36 20.60 3.67
N LEU A 431 5.32 19.55 4.50
CA LEU A 431 4.23 19.29 5.43
C LEU A 431 4.72 19.45 6.86
N ASP A 432 3.83 19.86 7.76
CA ASP A 432 4.03 19.83 9.21
C ASP A 432 2.74 19.39 9.91
N ILE A 433 2.37 18.14 9.68
CA ILE A 433 1.20 17.52 10.28
C ILE A 433 1.51 17.21 11.74
N HIS A 434 0.62 17.59 12.64
CA HIS A 434 0.81 17.36 14.07
C HIS A 434 1.00 15.86 14.38
N SER A 435 1.85 15.55 15.35
CA SER A 435 2.33 14.19 15.64
C SER A 435 1.27 13.18 16.07
N ASP A 436 0.09 13.64 16.49
CA ASP A 436 -1.04 12.82 16.94
C ASP A 436 -2.16 12.73 15.89
N LEU A 437 -1.90 13.15 14.65
CA LEU A 437 -2.88 13.14 13.57
C LEU A 437 -2.52 12.11 12.50
N ASP A 438 -3.50 11.30 12.14
CA ASP A 438 -3.55 10.60 10.85
C ASP A 438 -4.32 11.46 9.86
N VAL A 439 -3.67 11.79 8.75
CA VAL A 439 -4.21 12.63 7.69
C VAL A 439 -3.95 11.92 6.37
N PRO A 440 -4.88 11.09 5.89
CA PRO A 440 -4.74 10.48 4.58
C PRO A 440 -4.79 11.58 3.50
N ILE A 441 -3.70 11.73 2.75
CA ILE A 441 -3.54 12.76 1.71
C ILE A 441 -3.63 12.13 0.32
N GLY A 442 -4.42 12.76 -0.55
CA GLY A 442 -4.49 12.45 -1.98
C GLY A 442 -3.94 13.58 -2.85
N VAL A 443 -3.71 13.27 -4.12
CA VAL A 443 -3.40 14.27 -5.17
C VAL A 443 -4.58 14.29 -6.12
N SER A 444 -5.21 15.44 -6.28
CA SER A 444 -6.28 15.67 -7.25
C SER A 444 -5.67 16.12 -8.57
N LEU A 445 -6.06 15.46 -9.65
CA LEU A 445 -5.67 15.77 -11.03
C LEU A 445 -6.94 15.94 -11.86
N SER A 446 -7.03 17.02 -12.61
CA SER A 446 -8.10 17.26 -13.58
C SER A 446 -7.51 17.82 -14.88
N ALA A 447 -8.23 17.68 -15.98
CA ALA A 447 -7.82 18.18 -17.29
C ALA A 447 -9.04 18.69 -18.06
N PRO A 448 -8.83 19.59 -19.04
CA PRO A 448 -9.90 20.04 -19.92
C PRO A 448 -10.61 18.87 -20.61
N ASN A 449 -11.93 18.98 -20.79
CA ASN A 449 -12.69 17.96 -21.50
C ASN A 449 -12.14 17.73 -22.93
N GLY A 450 -12.00 16.46 -23.33
CA GLY A 450 -11.42 16.08 -24.62
C GLY A 450 -9.88 16.03 -24.64
N THR A 451 -9.20 16.27 -23.52
CA THR A 451 -7.74 16.09 -23.43
C THR A 451 -7.37 14.63 -23.66
N ILE A 452 -6.51 14.36 -24.65
CA ILE A 452 -5.98 13.03 -24.94
C ILE A 452 -4.54 12.98 -24.45
N ALA A 453 -4.37 12.53 -23.21
CA ALA A 453 -3.07 12.50 -22.55
C ALA A 453 -2.95 11.34 -21.56
N ARG A 454 -1.70 11.02 -21.23
CA ARG A 454 -1.34 10.08 -20.16
C ARG A 454 -0.52 10.81 -19.11
N VAL A 455 -0.82 10.54 -17.85
CA VAL A 455 -0.17 11.21 -16.72
C VAL A 455 0.33 10.16 -15.74
N MET A 456 1.59 10.26 -15.36
CA MET A 456 2.15 9.46 -14.27
C MET A 456 2.58 10.38 -13.13
N LEU A 457 2.39 9.92 -11.91
CA LEU A 457 2.60 10.67 -10.68
C LEU A 457 3.57 9.93 -9.76
N TRP A 458 4.53 10.65 -9.20
CA TRP A 458 5.42 10.17 -8.15
C TRP A 458 5.43 11.12 -6.96
N VAL A 459 5.44 10.55 -5.75
CA VAL A 459 5.75 11.26 -4.51
C VAL A 459 6.96 10.61 -3.86
N ASN A 460 8.00 11.40 -3.63
CA ASN A 460 9.28 10.95 -3.09
C ASN A 460 9.87 9.71 -3.79
N GLY A 461 9.69 9.66 -5.11
CA GLY A 461 10.18 8.58 -5.95
C GLY A 461 9.21 7.43 -6.19
N THR A 462 8.07 7.35 -5.50
CA THR A 462 7.16 6.19 -5.53
C THR A 462 5.83 6.52 -6.20
N LYS A 463 5.32 5.59 -7.01
CA LYS A 463 3.99 5.68 -7.66
C LYS A 463 2.85 5.45 -6.65
N PHE A 464 1.68 6.05 -6.90
CA PHE A 464 0.49 5.97 -6.05
C PHE A 464 0.11 4.52 -5.67
N PRO A 465 -0.33 4.22 -4.42
CA PRO A 465 -0.76 5.12 -3.33
C PRO A 465 0.38 5.79 -2.55
N ILE A 466 0.04 6.84 -1.80
CA ILE A 466 0.98 7.70 -1.06
C ILE A 466 0.74 7.58 0.46
N PRO A 467 1.05 6.44 1.10
CA PRO A 467 0.88 6.29 2.54
C PRO A 467 1.96 7.05 3.33
N PRO A 468 1.74 7.34 4.62
CA PRO A 468 2.77 7.81 5.52
C PRO A 468 4.03 6.91 5.44
N GLY A 469 5.19 7.54 5.27
CA GLY A 469 6.46 6.85 5.00
C GLY A 469 6.93 6.99 3.56
N ILE A 470 6.01 6.92 2.59
CA ILE A 470 6.27 7.45 1.24
C ILE A 470 6.17 8.97 1.27
N ILE A 471 5.12 9.52 1.88
CA ILE A 471 5.03 10.95 2.16
C ILE A 471 5.65 11.27 3.53
N ASN A 472 6.42 12.35 3.57
CA ASN A 472 6.96 12.94 4.77
C ASN A 472 5.92 13.88 5.37
N ASN A 473 5.16 13.39 6.35
CA ASN A 473 4.13 14.17 7.04
C ASN A 473 4.69 15.38 7.80
N ARG A 474 6.00 15.40 8.08
CA ARG A 474 6.72 16.47 8.78
C ARG A 474 8.08 16.72 8.13
N GLY A 475 8.07 17.38 6.98
CA GLY A 475 9.28 17.68 6.23
C GLY A 475 9.03 17.90 4.75
N GLN A 476 10.13 17.93 4.00
CA GLN A 476 10.12 18.15 2.56
C GLN A 476 9.68 16.90 1.80
N ASN A 477 8.92 17.12 0.74
CA ASN A 477 8.47 16.13 -0.23
C ASN A 477 8.78 16.62 -1.64
N THR A 478 9.06 15.68 -2.54
CA THR A 478 9.16 15.88 -3.98
C THR A 478 7.91 15.31 -4.64
N LEU A 479 7.24 16.13 -5.45
CA LEU A 479 6.17 15.72 -6.35
C LEU A 479 6.71 15.78 -7.78
N ALA A 480 6.53 14.70 -8.53
CA ALA A 480 6.88 14.67 -9.94
C ALA A 480 5.72 14.14 -10.79
N LEU A 481 5.59 14.69 -11.99
CA LEU A 481 4.56 14.34 -12.96
C LEU A 481 5.18 14.20 -14.34
N SER A 482 4.80 13.17 -15.09
CA SER A 482 4.96 13.17 -16.55
C SER A 482 3.61 13.47 -17.18
N VAL A 483 3.59 14.33 -18.20
CA VAL A 483 2.41 14.55 -19.05
C VAL A 483 2.81 14.17 -20.47
N TRP A 484 2.21 13.10 -20.97
CA TRP A 484 2.33 12.65 -22.35
C TRP A 484 1.12 13.13 -23.14
N ALA A 485 1.33 14.17 -23.96
CA ALA A 485 0.34 14.63 -24.94
C ALA A 485 0.34 13.70 -26.15
N GLN A 486 -0.78 13.02 -26.41
CA GLN A 486 -0.84 12.00 -27.47
C GLN A 486 -1.22 12.56 -28.85
N THR A 487 -1.53 13.86 -28.95
CA THR A 487 -1.88 14.53 -30.20
C THR A 487 -1.22 15.91 -30.29
N ASP A 488 -1.15 16.47 -31.49
CA ASP A 488 -0.58 17.81 -31.72
C ASP A 488 -1.51 18.96 -31.27
N ALA A 489 -2.68 18.65 -30.69
CA ALA A 489 -3.43 19.63 -29.91
C ALA A 489 -2.74 19.95 -28.57
N GLY A 490 -1.75 19.15 -28.17
CA GLY A 490 -1.09 19.26 -26.87
C GLY A 490 -1.93 18.69 -25.73
N ALA A 491 -1.50 18.93 -24.50
CA ALA A 491 -2.22 18.54 -23.29
C ALA A 491 -1.79 19.39 -22.11
N LYS A 492 -2.74 19.70 -21.22
CA LYS A 492 -2.50 20.39 -19.96
C LYS A 492 -3.48 19.89 -18.90
N LEU A 493 -3.17 20.19 -17.64
CA LEU A 493 -4.05 19.93 -16.51
C LEU A 493 -4.79 21.22 -16.10
N ASP A 494 -5.98 21.09 -15.51
CA ASP A 494 -6.70 22.21 -14.89
C ASP A 494 -6.40 22.31 -13.39
N THR A 495 -6.12 21.18 -12.75
CA THR A 495 -5.82 21.10 -11.32
C THR A 495 -4.70 20.11 -11.06
N VAL A 496 -3.76 20.51 -10.20
CA VAL A 496 -2.84 19.63 -9.48
C VAL A 496 -2.78 20.15 -8.04
N GLU A 497 -3.40 19.44 -7.11
CA GLU A 497 -3.46 19.88 -5.70
C GLU A 497 -3.49 18.72 -4.71
N LEU A 498 -3.07 18.98 -3.47
CA LEU A 498 -3.25 18.04 -2.37
C LEU A 498 -4.63 18.22 -1.75
N PHE A 499 -5.25 17.12 -1.33
CA PHE A 499 -6.46 17.14 -0.51
C PHE A 499 -6.38 16.10 0.61
N THR A 500 -7.18 16.28 1.65
CA THR A 500 -7.32 15.32 2.76
C THR A 500 -8.57 14.48 2.59
N TYR A 501 -8.50 13.16 2.77
CA TYR A 501 -9.69 12.29 2.84
C TYR A 501 -10.39 12.36 4.20
N GLY A 502 -9.65 12.73 5.24
CA GLY A 502 -10.15 12.79 6.61
C GLY A 502 -9.07 13.28 7.57
N LEU A 503 -9.47 13.44 8.84
CA LEU A 503 -8.61 13.87 9.93
C LEU A 503 -8.93 13.01 11.16
N TYR A 504 -7.94 12.29 11.69
CA TYR A 504 -8.15 11.38 12.81
C TYR A 504 -7.07 11.58 13.87
N GLN A 505 -7.46 11.54 15.14
CA GLN A 505 -6.49 11.53 16.23
C GLN A 505 -6.03 10.10 16.51
N THR A 506 -4.72 9.90 16.65
CA THR A 506 -4.11 8.58 16.82
C THR A 506 -2.89 8.66 17.75
N ASP A 507 -2.61 7.57 18.46
CA ASP A 507 -1.31 7.35 19.13
C ASP A 507 -0.28 6.68 18.22
N PHE A 508 -0.67 6.28 17.00
CA PHE A 508 0.25 5.75 16.03
C PHE A 508 1.18 6.85 15.53
N GLN A 509 2.49 6.61 15.64
CA GLN A 509 3.50 7.60 15.29
C GLN A 509 3.76 7.64 13.78
N PHE A 510 2.91 8.35 13.05
CA PHE A 510 3.08 8.54 11.60
C PHE A 510 4.30 9.40 11.21
N TYR A 511 4.86 10.15 12.17
CA TYR A 511 5.99 11.08 12.00
C TYR A 511 7.38 10.45 12.18
N ARG A 512 7.50 9.12 12.09
CA ARG A 512 8.80 8.43 12.22
C ARG A 512 9.75 8.82 11.08
N ASN A 513 11.05 8.59 11.29
CA ASN A 513 12.03 8.75 10.23
C ASN A 513 11.92 7.58 9.23
N TRP A 514 11.40 7.88 8.05
CA TRP A 514 11.23 6.92 6.95
C TRP A 514 12.22 7.15 5.80
N SER A 515 13.30 7.91 6.02
CA SER A 515 14.27 8.25 4.97
C SER A 515 14.89 7.04 4.26
N TYR A 516 14.96 5.88 4.92
CA TYR A 516 15.43 4.63 4.31
C TYR A 516 14.50 4.10 3.19
N LEU A 517 13.22 4.50 3.18
CA LEU A 517 12.26 4.20 2.11
C LEU A 517 12.35 5.20 0.94
N GLN A 518 13.18 6.23 1.06
CA GLN A 518 13.28 7.34 0.12
C GLN A 518 14.75 7.59 -0.26
N PRO A 519 15.45 6.61 -0.85
CA PRO A 519 16.80 6.83 -1.32
C PRO A 519 16.80 8.01 -2.30
N ARG A 520 17.83 8.85 -2.14
CA ARG A 520 17.97 10.11 -2.87
C ARG A 520 18.44 9.84 -4.31
N TRP A 521 18.25 10.85 -5.14
CA TRP A 521 18.79 10.86 -6.49
C TRP A 521 20.31 10.79 -6.50
N GLU A 522 20.83 10.04 -7.46
CA GLU A 522 22.24 9.98 -7.85
C GLU A 522 22.30 10.11 -9.38
N ASP A 523 23.43 10.57 -9.91
CA ASP A 523 23.59 10.75 -11.36
C ASP A 523 23.46 9.40 -12.10
N ARG A 524 22.46 9.34 -13.00
CA ARG A 524 22.11 8.17 -13.81
C ARG A 524 22.39 8.37 -15.31
N SER A 525 23.14 9.39 -15.70
CA SER A 525 23.48 9.72 -17.10
C SER A 525 24.16 8.59 -17.89
N MET A 526 24.71 7.60 -17.20
CA MET A 526 25.22 6.37 -17.82
C MET A 526 24.13 5.51 -18.50
N TRP A 527 22.85 5.72 -18.17
CA TRP A 527 21.70 4.95 -18.66
C TRP A 527 20.87 5.64 -19.75
N SER A 528 21.20 6.89 -20.13
CA SER A 528 20.37 7.70 -21.03
C SER A 528 20.56 7.44 -22.52
#